data_AF-A0A1D7QZI6-F1
#
_entry.id   AF-A0A1D7QZI6-F1
#
_cell.length_a   1.000
_cell.length_b   1.000
_cell.length_c   1.000
_cell.angle_alpha   90.00
_cell.angle_beta   90.00
_cell.angle_gamma   90.00
#
_symmetry.space_group_name_H-M   'P 1'
#
loop_
_entity.id
_entity.type
_entity.pdbx_description
1 polymer ?
#
loop_
_entity_poly.entity_id
_entity_poly.type
_entity_poly.pdbx_seq_one_letter_code
_entity_poly.pdbx_strand_id
1 'polypeptide(L)' 'MTIRDIAITYDICEREGLKEEMNTYHLNPNIPLKKQLRIFARKDVAPLVVVVMWEDGKQVKIEHTFPEYECHCDERSGKG' A
#
# COMPACT_ATOMS: atom_id res chain seq x y z
N MET A 1 10.69 -0.38 -23.63
CA MET A 1 10.63 0.34 -22.34
C MET A 1 9.88 -0.55 -21.38
N THR A 2 10.57 -1.09 -20.37
CA THR A 2 9.94 -1.98 -19.40
C THR A 2 9.23 -1.11 -18.38
N ILE A 3 7.94 -0.85 -18.59
CA ILE A 3 7.08 -0.19 -17.60
C ILE A 3 7.01 -1.17 -16.42
N ARG A 4 7.76 -0.88 -15.36
CA ARG A 4 7.76 -1.66 -14.13
C ARG A 4 6.67 -1.10 -13.23
N ASP A 5 5.43 -1.42 -13.55
CA ASP A 5 4.30 -1.10 -12.67
C ASP A 5 4.48 -1.91 -11.39
N ILE A 6 4.90 -1.22 -10.33
CA ILE A 6 5.06 -1.81 -9.00
C ILE A 6 3.99 -1.29 -8.07
N ALA A 7 3.62 -2.12 -7.11
CA ALA A 7 2.81 -1.72 -5.96
C ALA A 7 3.67 -1.81 -4.71
N ILE A 8 3.67 -0.76 -3.90
CA ILE A 8 4.41 -0.68 -2.65
C ILE A 8 3.38 -0.62 -1.52
N THR A 9 3.49 -1.51 -0.54
CA THR A 9 2.64 -1.52 0.65
C THR A 9 3.26 -0.63 1.73
N TYR A 10 2.43 0.10 2.45
CA TYR A 10 2.85 0.98 3.54
C TYR A 10 2.03 0.71 4.79
N ASP A 11 2.70 0.71 5.93
CA ASP A 11 2.06 0.86 7.23
C ASP A 11 1.94 2.35 7.58
N ILE A 12 0.87 2.71 8.30
CA ILE A 12 0.63 4.08 8.75
C ILE A 12 0.61 4.08 10.27
N CYS A 13 1.63 4.69 10.87
CA CYS A 13 1.63 4.95 12.30
C CYS A 13 0.88 6.27 12.57
N GLU A 14 -0.38 6.18 13.00
CA GLU A 14 -1.27 7.33 13.25
C GLU A 14 -0.69 8.34 14.23
N ARG A 15 0.13 7.89 15.19
CA ARG A 15 0.69 8.75 16.25
C ARG A 15 1.75 9.73 15.75
N GLU A 16 2.55 9.32 14.77
CA GLU A 16 3.68 10.11 14.29
C GLU A 16 3.49 10.59 12.84
N GLY A 17 2.39 10.19 12.19
CA GLY A 17 2.14 10.48 10.77
C GLY A 17 3.18 9.85 9.84
N LEU A 18 3.88 8.82 10.32
CA LEU A 18 4.94 8.14 9.58
C LEU A 18 4.33 7.06 8.67
N LYS A 19 4.72 7.08 7.40
CA LYS A 19 4.47 6.02 6.43
C LYS A 19 5.71 5.15 6.34
N GLU A 20 5.61 3.89 6.77
CA GLU A 20 6.72 2.94 6.65
C GLU A 20 6.50 2.04 5.45
N GLU A 21 7.48 1.99 4.53
CA GLU A 21 7.45 1.07 3.39
C GLU A 21 7.65 -0.37 3.88
N MET A 22 6.74 -1.27 3.50
CA MET A 22 6.79 -2.67 3.91
C MET A 22 7.34 -3.58 2.81
N ASN A 23 6.62 -3.73 1.69
CA ASN A 23 7.03 -4.58 0.58
C ASN A 23 6.78 -3.94 -0.77
N THR A 24 7.56 -4.37 -1.77
CA THR A 24 7.38 -4.01 -3.18
C THR A 24 6.94 -5.23 -4.00
N TYR A 25 5.92 -5.06 -4.83
CA TYR A 25 5.33 -6.09 -5.69
C TYR A 25 5.36 -5.68 -7.15
N HIS A 26 5.61 -6.64 -8.04
CA HIS A 26 5.36 -6.46 -9.48
C HIS A 26 3.89 -6.68 -9.80
N LEU A 27 3.30 -5.78 -10.58
CA LEU A 27 1.93 -5.93 -11.04
C LEU A 27 1.86 -6.93 -12.20
N ASN A 28 0.89 -7.84 -12.12
CA ASN A 28 0.59 -8.80 -13.18
C ASN A 28 -0.49 -8.22 -14.11
N PRO A 29 -0.19 -7.94 -15.39
CA PRO A 29 -1.15 -7.31 -16.30
C PRO A 29 -2.39 -8.20 -16.59
N ASN A 30 -2.32 -9.50 -16.30
CA ASN A 30 -3.42 -10.43 -16.52
C ASN A 30 -4.45 -10.44 -15.38
N ILE A 31 -4.17 -9.77 -14.26
CA ILE A 31 -5.07 -9.73 -13.10
C ILE A 31 -5.57 -8.29 -12.94
N PRO A 32 -6.89 -8.06 -12.74
CA PRO A 32 -7.41 -6.72 -12.51
C PRO A 32 -6.66 -6.01 -11.37
N LEU A 33 -6.18 -4.78 -11.61
CA LEU A 33 -5.38 -4.01 -10.65
C LEU A 33 -6.01 -3.99 -9.26
N LYS A 34 -7.30 -3.61 -9.18
CA LYS A 34 -8.06 -3.58 -7.92
C LYS A 34 -8.03 -4.90 -7.14
N LYS A 35 -8.02 -6.04 -7.84
CA LYS A 35 -7.95 -7.36 -7.21
C LYS A 35 -6.56 -7.61 -6.63
N GLN A 36 -5.50 -7.25 -7.35
CA GLN A 36 -4.12 -7.39 -6.89
C GLN A 36 -3.84 -6.50 -5.67
N LEU A 37 -4.22 -5.23 -5.73
CA LEU A 37 -4.00 -4.29 -4.62
C LEU A 37 -4.68 -4.76 -3.33
N ARG A 38 -5.91 -5.28 -3.41
CA ARG A 38 -6.60 -5.90 -2.27
C ARG A 38 -5.85 -7.11 -1.72
N ILE A 39 -5.25 -7.93 -2.58
CA ILE A 39 -4.45 -9.08 -2.15
C ILE A 39 -3.19 -8.61 -1.42
N PHE A 40 -2.49 -7.61 -1.94
CA PHE A 40 -1.27 -7.08 -1.33
C PHE A 40 -1.56 -6.40 0.01
N ALA A 41 -2.57 -5.53 0.06
CA ALA A 41 -3.03 -4.89 1.29
C ALA A 41 -3.39 -5.91 2.36
N ARG A 42 -4.16 -6.95 2.00
CA ARG A 42 -4.52 -8.02 2.92
C ARG A 42 -3.31 -8.84 3.39
N LYS A 43 -2.38 -9.13 2.49
CA LYS A 43 -1.22 -9.98 2.77
C LYS A 43 -0.28 -9.31 3.77
N ASP A 44 -0.07 -8.01 3.60
CA ASP A 44 0.87 -7.24 4.41
C ASP A 44 0.18 -6.52 5.57
N VAL A 45 -1.14 -6.64 5.69
CA VAL A 45 -1.95 -5.85 6.63
C VAL A 45 -1.64 -4.36 6.47
N ALA A 46 -1.64 -3.91 5.21
CA ALA A 46 -1.22 -2.57 4.82
C ALA A 46 -2.44 -1.66 4.64
N PRO A 47 -2.60 -0.58 5.43
CA PRO A 47 -3.65 0.41 5.22
C PRO A 47 -3.46 1.24 3.95
N LEU A 48 -2.25 1.25 3.37
CA LEU A 48 -1.94 1.99 2.16
C LEU A 48 -1.16 1.14 1.16
N VAL A 49 -1.54 1.24 -0.11
CA VAL A 49 -0.79 0.69 -1.24
C VAL A 49 -0.58 1.77 -2.29
N VAL A 50 0.67 2.02 -2.67
CA VAL A 50 1.02 3.01 -3.69
C VAL A 50 1.44 2.30 -4.97
N VAL A 51 0.75 2.58 -6.05
CA VAL A 51 1.13 2.12 -7.39
C VAL A 51 2.08 3.13 -8.00
N VAL A 52 3.23 2.67 -8.45
CA VAL A 52 4.21 3.46 -9.19
C VAL A 52 4.22 3.00 -10.64
N MET A 53 3.87 3.91 -11.54
CA MET A 53 3.80 3.66 -12.98
C MET A 53 4.55 4.76 -13.75
N TRP A 54 4.87 4.49 -15.02
CA TRP A 54 5.48 5.48 -15.91
C TRP A 54 4.49 5.85 -17.02
N GLU A 55 4.02 7.10 -17.02
CA GLU A 55 3.16 7.66 -18.07
C GLU A 55 3.88 8.83 -18.74
N ASP A 56 3.95 8.81 -20.08
CA ASP A 56 4.59 9.87 -20.89
C ASP A 56 6.00 10.28 -20.43
N GLY A 57 6.81 9.30 -19.99
CA GLY A 57 8.17 9.54 -19.52
C GLY A 57 8.26 10.16 -18.12
N LYS A 58 7.15 10.25 -17.39
CA LYS A 58 7.09 10.72 -16.00
C LYS A 58 6.65 9.58 -15.09
N GLN A 59 7.23 9.55 -13.90
CA GLN A 59 6.79 8.65 -12.84
C GLN A 59 5.52 9.20 -12.20
N VAL A 60 4.46 8.41 -12.23
CA VAL A 60 3.17 8.70 -11.58
C VAL A 60 3.02 7.77 -10.37
N LYS A 61 2.56 8.33 -9.26
CA LYS A 61 2.26 7.60 -8.02
C LYS A 61 0.76 7.72 -7.72
N ILE A 62 0.08 6.60 -7.53
CA ILE A 62 -1.34 6.56 -7.19
C ILE A 62 -1.49 5.84 -5.86
N GLU A 63 -2.05 6.54 -4.87
CA GLU A 63 -2.31 6.00 -3.54
C GLU A 63 -3.68 5.31 -3.48
N HIS A 64 -3.71 4.12 -2.87
CA HIS A 64 -4.92 3.36 -2.59
C HIS A 64 -4.99 3.02 -1.11
N THR A 65 -6.02 3.51 -0.43
CA THR A 65 -6.25 3.27 1.00
C THR A 65 -7.16 2.08 1.24
N PHE A 66 -6.88 1.37 2.33
CA PHE A 66 -7.60 0.20 2.80
C PHE A 66 -7.86 0.37 4.31
N PRO A 67 -8.88 1.15 4.69
CA PRO A 67 -9.16 1.47 6.09
C PRO A 67 -9.37 0.25 6.98
N GLU A 68 -9.77 -0.89 6.40
CA GLU A 68 -9.91 -2.15 7.11
C GLU A 68 -8.60 -2.72 7.70
N TYR A 69 -7.45 -2.19 7.28
CA TYR A 69 -6.12 -2.57 7.78
C TYR A 69 -5.44 -1.44 8.56
N GLU A 70 -6.13 -0.32 8.84
CA GLU A 70 -5.58 0.73 9.69
C GLU A 70 -5.43 0.22 11.14
N CYS A 71 -4.25 0.45 11.72
CA CYS A 71 -4.01 0.10 13.11
C CYS A 71 -4.65 1.15 14.01
N HIS A 72 -5.80 0.83 14.58
CA HIS A 72 -6.45 1.66 15.61
C HIS A 72 -5.64 1.60 16.92
N CYS A 73 -4.56 2.37 17.00
CA CYS A 73 -3.62 2.41 18.14
C CYS A 73 -4.18 3.03 19.43
N ASP A 74 -5.47 3.33 19.46
CA ASP A 74 -6.28 3.67 20.63
C ASP A 74 -7.33 2.55 20.77
N GLU A 75 -7.12 1.53 21.61
CA GLU A 75 -7.81 1.46 22.91
C GLU A 75 -7.23 0.36 23.86
N ARG A 76 -6.00 -0.15 23.66
CA ARG A 76 -5.38 -1.10 24.61
C ARG A 76 -3.87 -0.92 24.77
N SER A 77 -3.48 0.15 25.46
CA SER A 77 -2.26 0.15 26.29
C SER A 77 -2.45 1.15 27.43
N GLY A 78 -3.34 0.76 28.34
CA GLY A 78 -3.71 1.52 29.52
C GLY A 78 -4.55 0.67 30.46
N LYS A 79 -4.04 -0.49 30.87
CA LYS A 79 -4.28 -1.19 32.17
C LYS A 79 -3.90 -2.67 32.06
N GLY A 80 -3.04 -3.11 32.97
CA GLY A 80 -2.61 -4.48 33.19
C GLY A 80 -1.30 -4.49 33.94
#